data_AF-T1AEP9-F1
#
_entry.id   AF-T1AEP9-F1
#
_cell.length_a   1.000
_cell.length_b   1.000
_cell.length_c   1.000
_cell.angle_alpha   90.00
_cell.angle_beta   90.00
_cell.angle_gamma   90.00
#
_symmetry.space_group_name_H-M   'P 1'
#
loop_
_entity.id
_entity.type
_entity.pdbx_description
1 polymer ?
#
loop_
_entity_poly.entity_id
_entity_poly.type
_entity_poly.pdbx_seq_one_letter_code
_entity_poly.pdbx_strand_id
1 'polypeptide(L)'
;MVGVGFGWASILSIPYTLLSDSLPAEKMGVYMGIFNFFIVIPQILAASTLGIILKVFFRDQPVFGLVLGGISLLMAALCTLRVAEVRG
;
A
#
# COMPACT_ATOMS: atom_id res chain seq x y z
N MET A 1 8.81 2.80 -16.33
CA MET A 1 8.99 3.28 -14.95
C MET A 1 8.16 4.52 -14.59
N VAL A 2 8.07 5.55 -15.46
CA VAL A 2 7.46 6.85 -15.11
C VAL A 2 6.03 6.73 -14.54
N GLY A 3 5.12 5.98 -15.19
CA GLY A 3 3.74 5.81 -14.70
C GLY A 3 3.63 5.08 -13.35
N VAL A 4 4.50 4.09 -13.12
CA VAL A 4 4.59 3.40 -11.82
C VAL A 4 5.10 4.34 -10.74
N GLY A 5 6.06 5.21 -11.08
CA GLY A 5 6.60 6.22 -10.17
C GLY A 5 5.55 7.25 -9.74
N PHE A 6 4.74 7.75 -10.67
CA PHE A 6 3.61 8.64 -10.34
C PHE A 6 2.61 7.95 -9.41
N GLY A 7 2.18 6.72 -9.74
CA GLY A 7 1.24 5.98 -8.89
C GLY A 7 1.78 5.74 -7.48
N TRP A 8 3.04 5.32 -7.36
CA TRP A 8 3.68 5.05 -6.07
C TRP A 8 3.85 6.31 -5.22
N ALA A 9 4.30 7.41 -5.83
CA ALA A 9 4.44 8.69 -5.15
C ALA A 9 3.10 9.22 -4.65
N SER A 10 2.03 9.10 -5.43
CA SER A 10 0.70 9.54 -5.02
C SER A 10 0.14 8.72 -3.86
N ILE A 11 0.26 7.39 -3.88
CA ILE A 11 -0.24 6.51 -2.81
C ILE A 11 0.43 6.82 -1.47
N LEU A 12 1.72 7.17 -1.48
CA LEU A 12 2.43 7.56 -0.27
C LEU A 12 2.15 9.02 0.13
N SER A 13 2.18 9.96 -0.82
CA SER A 13 2.12 11.39 -0.52
C SER A 13 0.77 11.82 0.04
N ILE A 14 -0.36 11.32 -0.48
CA ILE A 14 -1.70 11.76 -0.10
C ILE A 14 -2.00 11.52 1.39
N PRO A 15 -1.84 10.30 1.94
CA PRO A 15 -2.11 10.07 3.35
C PRO A 15 -1.07 10.78 4.24
N TYR A 16 0.17 10.93 3.78
CA TYR A 16 1.19 11.72 4.48
C TYR A 16 0.77 13.17 4.65
N THR A 17 0.25 13.81 3.59
CA THR A 17 -0.24 15.18 3.64
C THR A 17 -1.48 15.35 4.52
N LEU A 18 -2.44 14.41 4.44
CA LEU A 18 -3.64 14.44 5.28
C LEU A 18 -3.29 14.29 6.77
N LEU A 19 -2.34 13.42 7.07
CA LEU A 19 -1.87 13.19 8.43
C LEU A 19 -1.08 14.37 8.98
N SER A 20 -0.17 14.96 8.19
CA SER A 20 0.62 16.12 8.62
C SER A 20 -0.25 17.35 8.92
N ASP A 21 -1.33 17.56 8.16
CA ASP A 21 -2.26 18.68 8.40
C ASP A 21 -3.06 18.53 9.70
N SER A 22 -3.28 17.29 10.14
CA SER A 22 -4.12 16.99 11.31
C SER A 22 -3.32 16.88 12.63
N LEU A 23 -1.98 16.99 12.58
CA LEU A 23 -1.11 16.70 13.73
C LEU A 23 -0.46 17.96 14.32
N PRO A 24 -0.35 18.06 15.67
CA PRO A 24 0.42 19.11 16.32
C PRO A 24 1.91 19.02 15.96
N ALA A 25 2.52 20.16 15.63
CA ALA A 25 3.92 20.24 15.19
C ALA A 25 4.93 19.61 16.16
N GLU A 26 4.69 19.72 17.48
CA GLU A 26 5.56 19.16 18.52
C GLU A 26 5.67 17.63 18.49
N LYS A 27 4.65 16.93 17.98
CA LYS A 27 4.60 15.46 17.95
C LYS A 27 4.61 14.88 16.55
N MET A 28 4.75 15.72 15.52
CA MET A 28 4.71 15.32 14.12
C MET A 28 5.67 14.15 13.84
N GLY A 29 6.92 14.21 14.32
CA GLY A 29 7.89 13.13 14.11
C GLY A 29 7.48 11.77 14.68
N VAL A 30 6.86 11.74 15.87
CA VAL A 30 6.44 10.49 16.52
C VAL A 30 5.27 9.87 15.77
N TYR A 31 4.24 10.65 15.45
CA TYR A 31 3.06 10.17 14.73
C TYR A 31 3.39 9.78 13.28
N MET A 32 4.28 10.51 12.61
CA MET A 32 4.75 10.15 11.27
C MET A 32 5.57 8.86 11.27
N GLY A 33 6.34 8.60 12.34
CA GLY A 33 7.03 7.33 12.54
C GLY A 33 6.06 6.16 12.72
N ILE A 34 5.05 6.33 13.57
CA ILE A 34 3.99 5.33 13.80
C ILE A 34 3.25 5.01 12.48
N PHE A 35 2.91 6.03 11.69
CA PHE A 35 2.27 5.84 10.38
C PHE A 35 3.14 5.02 9.41
N ASN A 36 4.45 5.30 9.35
CA ASN A 36 5.39 4.50 8.56
C ASN A 36 5.40 3.02 8.97
N PHE A 37 5.29 2.71 10.26
CA PHE A 37 5.21 1.31 10.72
C PHE A 37 3.97 0.60 10.15
N PHE A 38 2.83 1.29 10.04
CA PHE A 38 1.62 0.73 9.44
C PHE A 38 1.76 0.47 7.93
N ILE A 39 2.62 1.19 7.22
CA ILE A 39 2.92 0.92 5.80
C ILE A 39 3.90 -0.24 5.67
N VAL A 40 4.97 -0.21 6.46
CA VAL A 40 6.11 -1.13 6.30
C VAL A 40 5.78 -2.54 6.78
N ILE A 41 5.03 -2.70 7.88
CA ILE A 41 4.73 -4.03 8.43
C ILE A 41 3.94 -4.89 7.40
N PRO A 42 2.81 -4.42 6.84
CA PRO A 42 2.12 -5.14 5.77
C PRO A 42 2.98 -5.33 4.52
N GLN A 43 3.83 -4.35 4.18
CA GLN A 43 4.71 -4.45 3.00
C GLN A 43 5.76 -5.55 3.15
N ILE A 44 6.40 -5.67 4.32
CA ILE A 44 7.35 -6.76 4.62
C ILE A 44 6.65 -8.11 4.61
N LEU A 45 5.45 -8.18 5.21
CA LEU A 45 4.64 -9.39 5.19
C LEU A 45 4.32 -9.79 3.75
N ALA A 46 3.82 -8.86 2.94
CA ALA A 46 3.49 -9.10 1.53
C ALA A 46 4.72 -9.52 0.72
N ALA A 47 5.86 -8.83 0.86
CA ALA A 47 7.10 -9.18 0.16
C ALA A 47 7.59 -10.59 0.52
N SER A 48 7.48 -10.95 1.81
CA SER A 48 7.90 -12.26 2.31
C SER A 48 6.95 -13.38 1.87
N THR A 49 5.63 -13.17 1.97
CA THR A 49 4.61 -14.14 1.57
C THR A 49 4.56 -14.32 0.05
N LEU A 50 4.71 -13.25 -0.73
CA LEU A 50 4.71 -13.32 -2.19
C LEU A 50 5.89 -14.16 -2.71
N GLY A 51 7.08 -14.04 -2.11
CA GLY A 51 8.23 -14.88 -2.45
C GLY A 51 7.97 -16.37 -2.24
N ILE A 52 7.28 -16.73 -1.14
CA ILE A 52 6.90 -18.12 -0.85
C ILE A 52 5.83 -18.60 -1.84
N ILE A 53 4.80 -17.78 -2.11
CA ILE A 53 3.73 -18.11 -3.06
C ILE A 53 4.31 -18.36 -4.46
N LEU A 54 5.22 -17.50 -4.93
CA LEU A 54 5.87 -17.66 -6.24
C LEU A 54 6.69 -18.95 -6.35
N LYS A 55 7.42 -19.29 -5.28
CA LYS A 55 8.28 -20.48 -5.24
C LYS A 55 7.47 -21.78 -5.18
N VAL A 56 6.39 -21.80 -4.40
CA VAL A 56 5.57 -23.02 -4.17
C VAL A 56 4.55 -23.25 -5.27
N PHE A 57 3.84 -22.20 -5.72
CA PHE A 57 2.73 -22.33 -6.68
C PHE A 57 3.10 -22.01 -8.13
N PHE A 58 4.11 -21.16 -8.36
CA PHE A 58 4.36 -20.59 -9.70
C PHE A 58 5.72 -20.96 -10.32
N ARG A 59 6.45 -21.92 -9.73
CA ARG A 59 7.75 -22.42 -10.26
C ARG A 59 8.73 -21.29 -10.63
N ASP A 60 8.85 -20.29 -9.75
CA ASP A 60 9.75 -19.14 -9.90
C ASP A 60 9.46 -18.24 -11.12
N GLN A 61 8.24 -18.25 -11.67
CA GLN A 61 7.85 -17.31 -12.73
C GLN A 61 7.32 -15.99 -12.13
N PRO A 62 8.10 -14.88 -12.19
CA PRO A 62 7.74 -13.61 -11.55
C PRO A 62 6.51 -12.93 -12.18
N VAL A 63 6.16 -13.30 -13.42
CA VAL A 63 4.98 -12.78 -14.13
C VAL A 63 3.70 -13.04 -13.35
N PHE A 64 3.57 -14.21 -12.74
CA PHE A 64 2.38 -14.53 -11.93
C PHE A 64 2.28 -13.70 -10.66
N GLY A 65 3.40 -13.22 -10.11
CA GLY A 65 3.41 -12.30 -8.97
C GLY A 65 2.86 -10.94 -9.34
N LEU A 66 3.19 -10.45 -10.54
CA LEU A 66 2.62 -9.22 -11.08
C LEU A 66 1.11 -9.36 -11.34
N VAL A 67 0.68 -10.49 -11.90
CA VAL A 67 -0.74 -10.78 -12.13
C VAL A 67 -1.51 -10.86 -10.81
N LEU A 68 -0.96 -11.55 -9.80
CA LEU A 68 -1.56 -11.63 -8.46
C LEU A 68 -1.69 -10.24 -7.81
N GLY A 69 -0.65 -9.41 -7.93
CA GLY A 69 -0.69 -8.01 -7.50
C GLY A 69 -1.76 -7.20 -8.22
N GLY A 70 -1.90 -7.37 -9.55
CA GLY A 70 -2.94 -6.73 -10.35
C GLY A 70 -4.36 -7.16 -9.95
N ILE A 71 -4.58 -8.45 -9.72
CA ILE A 71 -5.88 -8.98 -9.24
C ILE A 71 -6.20 -8.42 -7.85
N SER A 72 -5.21 -8.36 -6.95
CA SER A 72 -5.39 -7.77 -5.62
C SER A 72 -5.78 -6.29 -5.69
N LEU A 73 -5.15 -5.52 -6.59
CA LEU A 73 -5.51 -4.12 -6.85
C LEU A 73 -6.94 -3.95 -7.40
N LEU A 74 -7.37 -4.84 -8.30
CA LEU A 74 -8.75 -4.85 -8.80
C LEU A 74 -9.75 -5.19 -7.70
N MET A 75 -9.43 -6.17 -6.85
CA MET A 75 -10.27 -6.49 -5.68
C MET A 75 -10.34 -5.33 -4.70
N ALA A 76 -9.21 -4.67 -4.43
CA ALA A 76 -9.17 -3.48 -3.59
C ALA A 76 -10.05 -2.36 -4.16
N ALA A 77 -9.95 -2.08 -5.47
CA ALA A 77 -10.78 -1.09 -6.14
C ALA A 77 -12.29 -1.43 -6.07
N LEU A 78 -12.65 -2.71 -6.21
CA LEU A 78 -14.04 -3.15 -6.05
C LEU A 78 -14.52 -3.03 -4.59
N CYS A 79 -13.65 -3.33 -3.63
CA CYS A 79 -13.95 -3.17 -2.21
C CYS A 79 -14.08 -1.70 -1.82
N THR A 80 -13.29 -0.79 -2.38
CA THR A 80 -13.40 0.64 -2.08
C THR A 80 -14.71 1.24 -2.61
N LEU A 81 -15.29 0.72 -3.71
CA LEU A 81 -16.63 1.10 -4.16
C LEU A 81 -17.74 0.75 -3.15
N ARG A 82 -17.49 -0.20 -2.24
CA ARG A 82 -18.42 -0.59 -1.16
C ARG A 82 -18.25 0.25 0.10
N VAL A 83 -17.18 1.05 0.19
CA VAL A 83 -16.98 1.97 1.31
C VAL A 83 -17.96 3.13 1.13
N ALA A 84 -18.95 3.21 2.01
CA ALA A 84 -19.85 4.34 2.04
C ALA A 84 -19.07 5.60 2.43
N GLU A 85 -19.11 6.64 1.59
CA GLU A 85 -18.67 7.98 2.00
C GLU A 85 -19.46 8.41 3.23
N VAL A 86 -18.77 8.68 4.34
CA VAL A 86 -19.34 9.46 5.43
C VAL A 86 -19.41 10.88 4.90
N ARG A 87 -20.57 11.22 4.32
CA ARG A 87 -20.94 12.55 3.87
C ARG A 87 -20.94 13.48 5.11
N GLY A 88 -19.83 14.17 5.31
CA GLY A 88 -19.64 15.23 6.30
C GLY A 88 -19.44 16.55 5.58
#